data_AF-A0A511HM32-F1
#
_entry.id   AF-A0A511HM32-F1
#
_cell.length_a   1.000
_cell.length_b   1.000
_cell.length_c   1.000
_cell.angle_alpha   90.00
_cell.angle_beta   90.00
_cell.angle_gamma   90.00
#
_symmetry.space_group_name_H-M   'P 1'
#
loop_
_entity.id
_entity.type
_entity.pdbx_description
1 polymer ?
#
loop_
_entity_poly.entity_id
_entity_poly.type
_entity_poly.pdbx_seq_one_letter_code
_entity_poly.pdbx_strand_id
1 'polypeptide(L)'
;MELNEILQIALRGGASDIHLKAGLPPMFRVDGSLVPLKDGRRLPPEEVARMAFGIMNEFQKEKFKGSNEVDLAYGVPGLGRFRVNVFQQRGTVGAVLRVIPFKVMTIQDLLLPQILAKICGEERGLVLVTGTTGSGKSTTLAAMIDYINANETSHIMTIEDPIEFLIRDKRSIVNQREVGVDTMTFAQALKSALRQDPDVILVGEMRDHETIETALHAAETGHLVMSTLHTLDATETINRIVSAFPPHQQKQVRLQLASVLKGVVSQRLVPRADGKGRVAAVEVLRVTARVREMIEDKDRTKEIHDAIAQGTDTYGMQTFDQSLMSLVRQGLVTYEEAHRQATNPDDFALRFSGISGTSDSKWDNFDSKPGESRPIPGSSAFAQKGAPTAVAAPQAAPAPAPMAQPMRPAAPAAQQMRPGVPPPQAMRPGAPAGAPVGRPMASPAARPPAPAPAPAAAGGDDDFQIERF
;
A
#
# COMPACT_ATOMS: atom_id res chain seq x y z
N MET A 1 21.58 27.30 -0.45
CA MET A 1 21.20 25.90 -0.22
C MET A 1 20.62 25.38 -1.49
N GLU A 2 21.17 24.29 -2.00
CA GLU A 2 20.58 23.57 -3.10
C GLU A 2 19.56 22.55 -2.59
N LEU A 3 18.64 22.12 -3.47
CA LEU A 3 17.55 21.22 -3.07
C LEU A 3 18.09 19.95 -2.40
N ASN A 4 19.13 19.34 -2.96
CA ASN A 4 19.69 18.09 -2.45
C ASN A 4 20.23 18.19 -1.01
N GLU A 5 20.73 19.36 -0.59
CA GLU A 5 21.19 19.60 0.78
C GLU A 5 19.99 19.58 1.75
N ILE A 6 18.89 20.25 1.38
CA ILE A 6 17.63 20.25 2.14
C ILE A 6 17.12 18.81 2.31
N LEU A 7 17.13 18.03 1.22
CA LEU A 7 16.69 16.64 1.23
C LEU A 7 17.58 15.74 2.07
N GLN A 8 18.91 15.95 2.06
CA GLN A 8 19.83 15.19 2.89
C GLN A 8 19.60 15.45 4.38
N ILE A 9 19.42 16.71 4.78
CA ILE A 9 19.14 17.10 6.17
C ILE A 9 17.79 16.51 6.62
N ALA A 10 16.75 16.61 5.79
CA ALA A 10 15.44 16.04 6.07
C ALA A 10 15.49 14.52 6.32
N LEU A 11 16.23 13.78 5.49
CA LEU A 11 16.40 12.33 5.63
C LEU A 11 17.15 11.95 6.90
N ARG A 12 18.28 12.63 7.20
CA ARG A 12 19.04 12.42 8.45
C ARG A 12 18.19 12.71 9.68
N GLY A 13 17.31 13.71 9.58
CA GLY A 13 16.36 14.09 10.64
C GLY A 13 15.11 13.21 10.76
N GLY A 14 14.97 12.16 9.96
CA GLY A 14 13.80 11.26 10.00
C GLY A 14 12.49 11.90 9.51
N ALA A 15 12.56 12.90 8.64
CA ALA A 15 11.37 13.59 8.13
C ALA A 15 10.53 12.69 7.19
N SER A 16 9.20 12.71 7.34
CA SER A 16 8.27 12.05 6.42
C SER A 16 7.97 12.88 5.17
N ASP A 17 7.85 14.20 5.34
CA ASP A 17 7.51 15.14 4.28
C ASP A 17 8.36 16.42 4.42
N ILE A 18 8.83 16.96 3.29
CA ILE A 18 9.52 18.25 3.17
C ILE A 18 8.58 19.23 2.50
N HIS A 19 8.34 20.39 3.10
CA HIS A 19 7.50 21.45 2.56
C HIS A 19 8.36 22.67 2.19
N LEU A 20 8.30 23.07 0.92
CA LEU A 20 8.97 24.27 0.38
C LEU A 20 7.91 25.33 0.06
N LYS A 21 7.96 26.46 0.78
CA LYS A 21 6.99 27.54 0.65
C LYS A 21 7.68 28.90 0.75
N ALA A 22 7.35 29.80 -0.18
CA ALA A 22 7.86 31.16 -0.20
C ALA A 22 7.56 31.90 1.13
N GLY A 23 8.58 32.59 1.66
CA GLY A 23 8.50 33.35 2.91
C GLY A 23 8.75 32.55 4.20
N LEU A 24 8.93 31.22 4.11
CA LEU A 24 9.33 30.35 5.23
C LEU A 24 10.69 29.70 4.95
N PRO A 25 11.44 29.23 5.96
CA PRO A 25 12.50 28.26 5.74
C PRO A 25 11.93 26.95 5.16
N PRO A 26 12.78 26.02 4.69
CA PRO A 26 12.36 24.64 4.50
C PRO A 26 11.72 24.11 5.79
N MET A 27 10.54 23.50 5.68
CA MET A 27 9.83 22.91 6.82
C MET A 27 9.81 21.39 6.64
N PHE A 28 10.05 20.66 7.72
CA PHE A 28 10.04 19.19 7.75
C PHE A 28 8.88 18.70 8.61
N ARG A 29 8.27 17.57 8.23
CA ARG A 29 7.38 16.82 9.11
C ARG A 29 8.16 15.72 9.80
N VAL A 30 8.32 15.81 11.11
CA VAL A 30 9.00 14.80 11.94
C VAL A 30 8.02 14.37 13.04
N ASP A 31 7.82 13.06 13.20
CA ASP A 31 6.87 12.48 14.18
C ASP A 31 5.44 13.09 14.12
N GLY A 32 5.03 13.53 12.92
CA GLY A 32 3.73 14.18 12.65
C GLY A 32 3.73 15.70 12.74
N SER A 33 4.66 16.30 13.50
CA SER A 33 4.78 17.75 13.73
C SER A 33 5.54 18.46 12.62
N LEU A 34 5.17 19.72 12.33
CA LEU A 34 5.91 20.58 11.39
C LEU A 34 6.99 21.38 12.10
N VAL A 35 8.21 21.27 11.62
CA VAL A 35 9.42 21.82 12.24
C VAL A 35 10.24 22.59 11.20
N PRO A 36 10.70 23.82 11.47
CA PRO A 36 11.59 24.53 10.54
C PRO A 36 12.98 23.89 10.51
N LEU A 37 13.67 24.02 9.37
CA LEU A 37 15.11 23.86 9.33
C LEU A 37 15.77 24.87 10.27
N LYS A 38 16.53 24.38 11.26
CA LYS A 38 17.31 25.19 12.19
C LYS A 38 18.27 26.11 11.43
N ASP A 39 18.33 27.38 11.85
CA ASP A 39 19.09 28.46 11.20
C ASP A 39 18.80 28.63 9.69
N GLY A 40 17.71 28.01 9.21
CA GLY A 40 17.28 28.05 7.82
C GLY A 40 16.80 29.44 7.43
N ARG A 41 17.40 30.02 6.40
CA ARG A 41 16.91 31.28 5.84
C ARG A 41 15.54 31.08 5.17
N ARG A 42 14.70 32.12 5.21
CA ARG A 42 13.43 32.14 4.48
C ARG A 42 13.69 32.04 2.98
N LEU A 43 12.92 31.20 2.29
CA LEU A 43 13.01 30.97 0.86
C LEU A 43 12.25 32.09 0.10
N PRO A 44 12.90 32.84 -0.81
CA PRO A 44 12.21 33.76 -1.71
C PRO A 44 11.39 32.99 -2.77
N PRO A 45 10.34 33.59 -3.36
CA PRO A 45 9.48 32.93 -4.34
C PRO A 45 10.24 32.34 -5.54
N GLU A 46 11.23 33.08 -6.04
CA GLU A 46 12.09 32.71 -7.17
C GLU A 46 12.89 31.43 -6.92
N GLU A 47 13.32 31.21 -5.67
CA GLU A 47 14.12 30.04 -5.31
C GLU A 47 13.26 28.78 -5.14
N VAL A 48 12.07 28.90 -4.56
CA VAL A 48 11.11 27.78 -4.52
C VAL A 48 10.70 27.38 -5.94
N ALA A 49 10.45 28.36 -6.82
CA ALA A 49 10.21 28.10 -8.24
C ALA A 49 11.42 27.43 -8.91
N ARG A 50 12.66 27.91 -8.69
CA ARG A 50 13.88 27.31 -9.24
C ARG A 50 14.05 25.85 -8.82
N MET A 51 13.86 25.54 -7.54
CA MET A 51 13.93 24.17 -7.01
C MET A 51 12.84 23.28 -7.63
N ALA A 52 11.59 23.75 -7.67
CA ALA A 52 10.46 22.99 -8.19
C ALA A 52 10.54 22.75 -9.70
N PHE A 53 10.93 23.74 -10.51
CA PHE A 53 11.12 23.56 -11.94
C PHE A 53 12.41 22.78 -12.29
N GLY A 54 13.39 22.76 -11.40
CA GLY A 54 14.64 22.00 -11.57
C GLY A 54 14.47 20.49 -11.50
N ILE A 55 13.42 20.00 -10.83
CA ILE A 55 13.09 18.57 -10.72
C ILE A 55 12.07 18.08 -11.76
N MET A 56 11.47 18.97 -12.55
CA MET A 56 10.50 18.61 -13.59
C MET A 56 11.16 18.33 -14.94
N ASN A 57 10.64 17.35 -15.67
CA ASN A 57 10.87 17.21 -17.11
C ASN A 57 9.99 18.21 -17.92
N GLU A 58 10.22 18.36 -19.23
CA GLU A 58 9.47 19.35 -20.04
C GLU A 58 7.96 19.07 -20.11
N PHE A 59 7.55 17.81 -20.16
CA PHE A 59 6.13 17.42 -20.13
C PHE A 59 5.45 17.81 -18.81
N GLN A 60 6.12 17.59 -17.67
CA GLN A 60 5.65 18.01 -16.35
C GLN A 60 5.59 19.54 -16.22
N LYS A 61 6.56 20.28 -16.81
CA LYS A 61 6.53 21.75 -16.88
C LYS A 61 5.36 22.27 -17.71
N GLU A 62 5.04 21.60 -18.82
CA GLU A 62 3.89 21.94 -19.66
C GLU A 62 2.56 21.64 -18.94
N LYS A 63 2.43 20.45 -18.33
CA LYS A 63 1.30 20.09 -17.48
C LYS A 63 1.09 21.13 -16.37
N PHE A 64 2.13 21.47 -15.61
CA PHE A 64 2.06 22.48 -14.55
C PHE A 64 1.61 23.86 -15.06
N LYS A 65 2.08 24.32 -16.23
CA LYS A 65 1.61 25.58 -16.85
C LYS A 65 0.12 25.56 -17.19
N GLY A 66 -0.42 24.40 -17.56
CA GLY A 66 -1.84 24.23 -17.90
C GLY A 66 -2.77 24.06 -16.69
N SER A 67 -2.35 23.31 -15.67
CA SER A 67 -3.19 22.94 -14.51
C SER A 67 -2.87 23.71 -13.22
N ASN A 68 -1.73 24.40 -13.12
CA ASN A 68 -1.16 24.98 -11.89
C ASN A 68 -0.76 23.96 -10.81
N GLU A 69 -0.74 22.66 -11.14
CA GLU A 69 -0.32 21.58 -10.25
C GLU A 69 0.26 20.38 -11.01
N VAL A 70 1.22 19.67 -10.42
CA VAL A 70 1.77 18.43 -10.97
C VAL A 70 2.29 17.51 -9.86
N ASP A 71 1.90 16.24 -9.92
CA ASP A 71 2.57 15.14 -9.22
C ASP A 71 3.71 14.59 -10.10
N LEU A 72 4.85 14.29 -9.47
CA LEU A 72 5.97 13.60 -10.07
C LEU A 72 6.73 12.78 -9.01
N ALA A 73 7.62 11.89 -9.44
CA ALA A 73 8.68 11.39 -8.58
C ALA A 73 10.02 12.08 -8.85
N TYR A 74 10.82 12.23 -7.80
CA TYR A 74 12.18 12.72 -7.87
C TYR A 74 13.13 11.74 -7.19
N GLY A 75 14.11 11.23 -7.94
CA GLY A 75 15.16 10.35 -7.42
C GLY A 75 16.48 11.08 -7.29
N VAL A 76 17.11 11.00 -6.11
CA VAL A 76 18.45 11.53 -5.86
C VAL A 76 19.40 10.37 -5.55
N PRO A 77 20.41 10.10 -6.41
CA PRO A 77 21.39 9.05 -6.18
C PRO A 77 22.04 9.16 -4.80
N GLY A 78 22.07 8.05 -4.06
CA GLY A 78 22.64 7.98 -2.70
C GLY A 78 21.79 8.59 -1.58
N LEU A 79 20.70 9.30 -1.87
CA LEU A 79 19.82 9.93 -0.86
C LEU A 79 18.47 9.23 -0.71
N GLY A 80 17.68 9.14 -1.78
CA GLY A 80 16.26 8.81 -1.66
C GLY A 80 15.51 8.90 -2.98
N ARG A 81 14.30 8.31 -3.00
CA ARG A 81 13.24 8.73 -3.92
C ARG A 81 12.22 9.54 -3.13
N PHE A 82 11.56 10.47 -3.80
CA PHE A 82 10.57 11.36 -3.22
C PHE A 82 9.36 11.42 -4.13
N ARG A 83 8.15 11.32 -3.57
CA ARG A 83 6.92 11.70 -4.29
C ARG A 83 6.71 13.18 -4.09
N VAL A 84 6.69 13.95 -5.18
CA VAL A 84 6.61 15.40 -5.13
C VAL A 84 5.30 15.88 -5.74
N ASN A 85 4.58 16.71 -4.99
CA ASN A 85 3.48 17.51 -5.51
C ASN A 85 3.92 18.98 -5.55
N VAL A 86 3.86 19.60 -6.73
CA VAL A 86 4.13 21.02 -6.94
C VAL A 86 2.83 21.71 -7.32
N PHE A 87 2.53 22.85 -6.71
CA PHE A 87 1.26 23.57 -6.88
C PHE A 87 1.44 25.09 -6.78
N GLN A 88 0.49 25.85 -7.31
CA GLN A 88 0.46 27.30 -7.19
C GLN A 88 -0.32 27.74 -5.93
N GLN A 89 0.25 28.63 -5.12
CA GLN A 89 -0.42 29.24 -3.96
C GLN A 89 -0.17 30.76 -3.88
N ARG A 90 -1.24 31.56 -3.82
CA ARG A 90 -1.19 33.03 -3.69
C ARG A 90 -0.24 33.73 -4.68
N GLY A 91 -0.16 33.23 -5.92
CA GLY A 91 0.74 33.77 -6.95
C GLY A 91 2.20 33.31 -6.88
N THR A 92 2.53 32.35 -6.02
CA THR A 92 3.88 31.77 -5.89
C THR A 92 3.83 30.24 -5.98
N VAL A 93 4.92 29.61 -6.37
CA VAL A 93 5.04 28.15 -6.37
C VAL A 93 5.23 27.62 -4.94
N GLY A 94 4.62 26.48 -4.63
CA GLY A 94 4.91 25.66 -3.46
C GLY A 94 5.18 24.20 -3.88
N ALA A 95 5.96 23.48 -3.08
CA ALA A 95 6.23 22.07 -3.31
C ALA A 95 6.20 21.27 -2.00
N VAL A 96 5.71 20.04 -2.06
CA VAL A 96 5.78 19.07 -0.95
C VAL A 96 6.39 17.78 -1.46
N LEU A 97 7.50 17.35 -0.85
CA LEU A 97 8.23 16.13 -1.18
C LEU A 97 8.05 15.12 -0.04
N ARG A 98 7.35 14.02 -0.28
CA ARG A 98 7.26 12.89 0.66
C ARG A 98 8.43 11.94 0.44
N VAL A 99 9.10 11.55 1.52
CA VAL A 99 10.16 10.53 1.48
C VAL A 99 9.57 9.16 1.11
N ILE A 100 10.16 8.50 0.13
CA ILE A 100 9.85 7.11 -0.24
C ILE A 100 10.89 6.18 0.41
N PRO A 101 10.49 5.20 1.25
CA PRO A 101 11.42 4.26 1.85
C PRO A 101 12.12 3.36 0.83
N PHE A 102 13.43 3.19 0.94
CA PHE A 102 14.17 2.19 0.16
C PHE A 102 13.96 0.75 0.61
N LYS A 103 13.72 0.53 1.91
CA LYS A 103 13.61 -0.82 2.46
C LYS A 103 12.23 -1.39 2.12
N VAL A 104 12.20 -2.30 1.16
CA VAL A 104 11.07 -3.23 1.01
C VAL A 104 11.03 -4.13 2.23
N MET A 105 9.86 -4.27 2.84
CA MET A 105 9.63 -5.19 3.96
C MET A 105 9.34 -6.59 3.41
N THR A 106 9.81 -7.63 4.08
CA THR A 106 9.48 -9.01 3.70
C THR A 106 8.02 -9.35 4.03
N ILE A 107 7.48 -10.42 3.46
CA ILE A 107 6.16 -10.98 3.79
C ILE A 107 6.06 -11.23 5.31
N GLN A 108 7.15 -11.69 5.93
CA GLN A 108 7.27 -11.95 7.35
C GLN A 108 7.34 -10.65 8.19
N ASP A 109 8.11 -9.64 7.76
CA ASP A 109 8.16 -8.33 8.44
C ASP A 109 6.77 -7.65 8.49
N LEU A 110 5.94 -7.88 7.47
CA LEU A 110 4.57 -7.36 7.36
C LEU A 110 3.54 -8.21 8.14
N LEU A 111 3.96 -9.31 8.78
CA LEU A 111 3.11 -10.29 9.46
C LEU A 111 2.04 -10.90 8.54
N LEU A 112 2.32 -11.01 7.24
CA LEU A 112 1.38 -11.54 6.26
C LEU A 112 1.35 -13.08 6.27
N PRO A 113 0.21 -13.70 5.91
CA PRO A 113 0.07 -15.16 5.86
C PRO A 113 1.08 -15.83 4.92
N GLN A 114 1.68 -16.94 5.35
CA GLN A 114 2.68 -17.68 4.55
C GLN A 114 2.14 -18.25 3.23
N ILE A 115 0.82 -18.29 3.04
CA ILE A 115 0.20 -18.63 1.75
C ILE A 115 0.60 -17.64 0.64
N LEU A 116 0.91 -16.38 0.94
CA LEU A 116 1.37 -15.41 -0.07
C LEU A 116 2.68 -15.86 -0.73
N ALA A 117 3.59 -16.48 0.00
CA ALA A 117 4.84 -17.02 -0.56
C ALA A 117 4.57 -18.15 -1.58
N LYS A 118 3.50 -18.93 -1.41
CA LYS A 118 3.05 -19.94 -2.39
C LYS A 118 2.37 -19.29 -3.60
N ILE A 119 1.59 -18.23 -3.38
CA ILE A 119 0.96 -17.43 -4.47
C ILE A 119 2.03 -16.74 -5.34
N CYS A 120 3.15 -16.31 -4.75
CA CYS A 120 4.31 -15.79 -5.48
C CYS A 120 4.98 -16.83 -6.39
N GLY A 121 4.83 -18.12 -6.11
CA GLY A 121 5.38 -19.23 -6.92
C GLY A 121 4.43 -19.76 -8.00
N GLU A 122 3.35 -19.05 -8.32
CA GLU A 122 2.46 -19.38 -9.44
C GLU A 122 3.14 -18.98 -10.75
N GLU A 123 3.47 -19.95 -11.62
CA GLU A 123 4.17 -19.69 -12.90
C GLU A 123 3.47 -18.68 -13.82
N ARG A 124 2.12 -18.62 -13.75
CA ARG A 124 1.27 -17.79 -14.61
C ARG A 124 -0.11 -17.58 -14.01
N GLY A 125 -0.80 -16.54 -14.47
CA GLY A 125 -2.17 -16.20 -14.08
C GLY A 125 -2.27 -14.82 -13.44
N LEU A 126 -3.41 -14.51 -12.82
CA LEU A 126 -3.69 -13.21 -12.22
C LEU A 126 -3.72 -13.29 -10.69
N VAL A 127 -2.98 -12.41 -10.02
CA VAL A 127 -2.97 -12.23 -8.56
C VAL A 127 -3.34 -10.79 -8.24
N LEU A 128 -4.31 -10.60 -7.34
CA LEU A 128 -4.86 -9.28 -7.03
C LEU A 128 -4.64 -8.92 -5.56
N VAL A 129 -4.11 -7.73 -5.30
CA VAL A 129 -4.01 -7.16 -3.95
C VAL A 129 -4.97 -5.99 -3.85
N THR A 130 -5.97 -6.06 -2.98
CA THR A 130 -7.09 -5.11 -2.95
C THR A 130 -7.27 -4.46 -1.58
N GLY A 131 -8.18 -3.49 -1.50
CA GLY A 131 -8.41 -2.64 -0.34
C GLY A 131 -8.42 -1.16 -0.70
N THR A 132 -8.81 -0.33 0.26
CA THR A 132 -8.95 1.12 0.11
C THR A 132 -7.60 1.84 -0.08
N THR A 133 -7.63 3.15 -0.35
CA THR A 133 -6.42 3.98 -0.40
C THR A 133 -5.71 3.95 0.95
N GLY A 134 -4.41 3.66 0.95
CA GLY A 134 -3.61 3.59 2.19
C GLY A 134 -3.78 2.30 3.01
N SER A 135 -4.34 1.22 2.44
CA SER A 135 -4.47 -0.10 3.10
C SER A 135 -3.21 -0.98 3.05
N GLY A 136 -2.10 -0.52 2.48
CA GLY A 136 -0.84 -1.28 2.41
C GLY A 136 -0.63 -2.10 1.13
N LYS A 137 -1.50 -1.96 0.12
CA LYS A 137 -1.43 -2.71 -1.15
C LYS A 137 -0.05 -2.70 -1.81
N SER A 138 0.51 -1.51 -2.06
CA SER A 138 1.82 -1.35 -2.70
C SER A 138 2.95 -1.93 -1.86
N THR A 139 2.88 -1.80 -0.53
CA THR A 139 3.85 -2.41 0.40
C THR A 139 3.83 -3.93 0.32
N THR A 140 2.63 -4.53 0.21
CA THR A 140 2.50 -5.99 0.03
C THR A 140 2.98 -6.42 -1.35
N LEU A 141 2.62 -5.70 -2.42
CA LEU A 141 3.09 -6.03 -3.77
C LEU A 141 4.60 -5.90 -3.90
N ALA A 142 5.21 -4.87 -3.30
CA ALA A 142 6.66 -4.75 -3.21
C ALA A 142 7.27 -5.95 -2.46
N ALA A 143 6.70 -6.38 -1.34
CA ALA A 143 7.14 -7.57 -0.60
C ALA A 143 7.00 -8.87 -1.41
N MET A 144 5.94 -9.02 -2.19
CA MET A 144 5.69 -10.18 -3.05
C MET A 144 6.63 -10.22 -4.26
N ILE A 145 6.86 -9.08 -4.92
CA ILE A 145 7.82 -8.96 -6.02
C ILE A 145 9.25 -9.14 -5.52
N ASP A 146 9.61 -8.58 -4.36
CA ASP A 146 10.94 -8.75 -3.77
C ASP A 146 11.18 -10.20 -3.29
N TYR A 147 10.12 -10.91 -2.89
CA TYR A 147 10.18 -12.36 -2.64
C TYR A 147 10.46 -13.14 -3.92
N ILE A 148 9.77 -12.87 -5.03
CA ILE A 148 10.05 -13.52 -6.33
C ILE A 148 11.50 -13.22 -6.75
N ASN A 149 11.91 -11.95 -6.73
CA ASN A 149 13.25 -11.50 -7.07
C ASN A 149 14.37 -12.17 -6.24
N ALA A 150 14.08 -12.58 -5.00
CA ALA A 150 15.02 -13.27 -4.13
C ALA A 150 15.03 -14.81 -4.30
N ASN A 151 13.98 -15.41 -4.88
CA ASN A 151 13.79 -16.87 -4.90
C ASN A 151 13.76 -17.50 -6.31
N GLU A 152 13.42 -16.73 -7.33
CA GLU A 152 13.34 -17.17 -8.72
C GLU A 152 14.44 -16.54 -9.59
N THR A 153 14.52 -16.95 -10.86
CA THR A 153 15.35 -16.30 -11.89
C THR A 153 14.43 -15.88 -13.03
N SER A 154 13.93 -14.66 -12.95
CA SER A 154 12.89 -14.15 -13.85
C SER A 154 13.21 -12.76 -14.39
N HIS A 155 12.53 -12.34 -15.44
CA HIS A 155 12.36 -10.95 -15.80
C HIS A 155 11.04 -10.42 -15.21
N ILE A 156 11.18 -9.44 -14.31
CA ILE A 156 10.07 -8.76 -13.64
C ILE A 156 9.92 -7.38 -14.25
N MET A 157 8.72 -7.06 -14.77
CA MET A 157 8.39 -5.72 -15.25
C MET A 157 7.32 -5.08 -14.37
N THR A 158 7.56 -3.87 -13.86
CA THR A 158 6.55 -3.09 -13.13
C THR A 158 6.13 -1.86 -13.94
N ILE A 159 4.86 -1.50 -13.81
CA ILE A 159 4.25 -0.32 -14.43
C ILE A 159 3.48 0.39 -13.31
N GLU A 160 3.91 1.58 -12.91
CA GLU A 160 3.45 2.26 -11.68
C GLU A 160 3.18 3.76 -11.91
N ASP A 161 2.33 4.39 -11.09
CA ASP A 161 1.97 5.82 -11.17
C ASP A 161 1.83 6.47 -9.76
N PRO A 162 2.93 7.03 -9.20
CA PRO A 162 4.33 6.83 -9.56
C PRO A 162 4.90 5.54 -8.95
N ILE A 163 6.17 5.20 -9.24
CA ILE A 163 6.84 4.04 -8.60
C ILE A 163 6.93 4.25 -7.07
N GLU A 164 6.37 3.34 -6.28
CA GLU A 164 6.31 3.49 -4.80
C GLU A 164 7.46 2.83 -4.06
N PHE A 165 8.14 1.84 -4.64
CA PHE A 165 9.30 1.17 -4.04
C PHE A 165 10.36 0.93 -5.09
N LEU A 166 11.63 1.23 -4.77
CA LEU A 166 12.76 0.88 -5.65
C LEU A 166 13.24 -0.52 -5.32
N ILE A 167 12.97 -1.46 -6.23
CA ILE A 167 13.37 -2.85 -6.11
C ILE A 167 14.66 -3.04 -6.92
N ARG A 168 15.73 -3.44 -6.25
CA ARG A 168 17.03 -3.72 -6.90
C ARG A 168 17.05 -5.16 -7.39
N ASP A 169 17.73 -5.40 -8.50
CA ASP A 169 18.02 -6.75 -9.00
C ASP A 169 18.65 -7.62 -7.91
N LYS A 170 18.25 -8.89 -7.85
CA LYS A 170 18.85 -9.92 -6.98
C LYS A 170 19.17 -11.16 -7.81
N ARG A 171 18.22 -12.10 -7.92
CA ARG A 171 18.30 -13.26 -8.82
C ARG A 171 17.47 -13.05 -10.09
N SER A 172 16.49 -12.15 -10.03
CA SER A 172 15.72 -11.66 -11.18
C SER A 172 16.22 -10.30 -11.66
N ILE A 173 15.89 -9.97 -12.91
CA ILE A 173 16.06 -8.64 -13.51
C ILE A 173 14.77 -7.86 -13.26
N VAL A 174 14.84 -6.63 -12.74
CA VAL A 174 13.67 -5.82 -12.39
C VAL A 174 13.65 -4.51 -13.16
N ASN A 175 12.74 -4.42 -14.14
CA ASN A 175 12.51 -3.21 -14.93
C ASN A 175 11.25 -2.48 -14.44
N GLN A 176 11.42 -1.36 -13.72
CA GLN A 176 10.31 -0.53 -13.26
C GLN A 176 10.06 0.65 -14.21
N ARG A 177 8.79 0.91 -14.57
CA ARG A 177 8.38 1.96 -15.50
C ARG A 177 7.32 2.87 -14.91
N GLU A 178 7.58 4.17 -14.87
CA GLU A 178 6.66 5.18 -14.33
C GLU A 178 5.77 5.79 -15.44
N VAL A 179 4.46 5.82 -15.21
CA VAL A 179 3.48 6.47 -16.10
C VAL A 179 3.70 7.99 -16.08
N GLY A 180 3.71 8.62 -17.26
CA GLY A 180 4.05 10.03 -17.44
C GLY A 180 5.56 10.33 -17.49
N VAL A 181 6.42 9.30 -17.36
CA VAL A 181 7.89 9.42 -17.45
C VAL A 181 8.47 8.42 -18.45
N ASP A 182 8.31 7.11 -18.19
CA ASP A 182 8.85 6.00 -19.00
C ASP A 182 7.82 5.38 -19.97
N THR A 183 6.56 5.80 -19.83
CA THR A 183 5.41 5.38 -20.66
C THR A 183 4.28 6.42 -20.54
N MET A 184 3.36 6.47 -21.51
CA MET A 184 2.23 7.40 -21.46
C MET A 184 1.03 6.87 -20.67
N THR A 185 0.74 5.57 -20.74
CA THR A 185 -0.40 4.93 -20.06
C THR A 185 -0.08 3.51 -19.59
N PHE A 186 -0.86 2.99 -18.64
CA PHE A 186 -0.81 1.60 -18.19
C PHE A 186 -1.05 0.62 -19.36
N ALA A 187 -2.13 0.81 -20.12
CA ALA A 187 -2.47 -0.05 -21.25
C ALA A 187 -1.37 -0.09 -22.33
N GLN A 188 -0.78 1.06 -22.69
CA GLN A 188 0.33 1.09 -23.66
C GLN A 188 1.58 0.39 -23.12
N ALA A 189 1.91 0.61 -21.84
CA ALA A 189 3.04 -0.04 -21.19
C ALA A 189 2.88 -1.56 -21.18
N LEU A 190 1.70 -2.03 -20.77
CA LEU A 190 1.36 -3.44 -20.65
C LEU A 190 1.32 -4.15 -22.02
N LYS A 191 0.72 -3.52 -23.04
CA LYS A 191 0.79 -4.01 -24.44
C LYS A 191 2.20 -4.05 -25.01
N SER A 192 3.11 -3.23 -24.48
CA SER A 192 4.53 -3.27 -24.85
C SER A 192 5.28 -4.35 -24.08
N ALA A 193 4.99 -4.52 -22.79
CA ALA A 193 5.60 -5.51 -21.91
C ALA A 193 5.52 -6.93 -22.48
N LEU A 194 4.39 -7.30 -23.12
CA LEU A 194 4.20 -8.58 -23.81
C LEU A 194 5.20 -8.88 -24.96
N ARG A 195 6.04 -7.92 -25.34
CA ARG A 195 7.14 -8.09 -26.31
C ARG A 195 8.52 -7.76 -25.72
N GLN A 196 8.61 -7.66 -24.40
CA GLN A 196 9.85 -7.37 -23.65
C GLN A 196 10.33 -8.59 -22.86
N ASP A 197 9.82 -9.78 -23.17
CA ASP A 197 10.19 -11.06 -22.54
C ASP A 197 10.07 -11.09 -20.98
N PRO A 198 8.97 -10.62 -20.35
CA PRO A 198 8.78 -10.73 -18.91
C PRO A 198 8.17 -12.08 -18.53
N ASP A 199 8.53 -12.60 -17.35
CA ASP A 199 7.78 -13.70 -16.71
C ASP A 199 6.68 -13.14 -15.79
N VAL A 200 7.01 -12.05 -15.08
CA VAL A 200 6.14 -11.40 -14.08
C VAL A 200 5.87 -9.96 -14.47
N ILE A 201 4.60 -9.56 -14.48
CA ILE A 201 4.17 -8.19 -14.78
C ILE A 201 3.37 -7.63 -13.60
N LEU A 202 3.90 -6.59 -12.94
CA LEU A 202 3.15 -5.78 -11.98
C LEU A 202 2.51 -4.59 -12.68
N VAL A 203 1.19 -4.52 -12.65
CA VAL A 203 0.39 -3.36 -13.07
C VAL A 203 -0.10 -2.65 -11.81
N GLY A 204 0.35 -1.41 -11.57
CA GLY A 204 0.09 -0.70 -10.31
C GLY A 204 -1.38 -0.67 -9.90
N GLU A 205 -2.28 -0.47 -10.88
CA GLU A 205 -3.72 -0.61 -10.70
C GLU A 205 -4.46 -0.94 -12.00
N MET A 206 -5.66 -1.49 -11.86
CA MET A 206 -6.59 -1.74 -12.96
C MET A 206 -7.86 -0.88 -12.78
N ARG A 207 -7.82 0.37 -13.29
CA ARG A 207 -8.96 1.31 -13.22
C ARG A 207 -9.90 1.21 -14.43
N ASP A 208 -9.34 1.18 -15.63
CA ASP A 208 -10.07 1.23 -16.89
C ASP A 208 -10.20 -0.15 -17.58
N HIS A 209 -11.15 -0.22 -18.51
CA HIS A 209 -11.48 -1.42 -19.27
C HIS A 209 -10.29 -1.96 -20.07
N GLU A 210 -9.53 -1.09 -20.74
CA GLU A 210 -8.41 -1.48 -21.60
C GLU A 210 -7.27 -2.13 -20.80
N THR A 211 -6.97 -1.59 -19.62
CA THR A 211 -5.95 -2.12 -18.72
C THR A 211 -6.40 -3.46 -18.11
N ILE A 212 -7.67 -3.59 -17.70
CA ILE A 212 -8.22 -4.87 -17.21
C ILE A 212 -8.19 -5.94 -18.32
N GLU A 213 -8.68 -5.62 -19.51
CA GLU A 213 -8.69 -6.51 -20.66
C GLU A 213 -7.26 -6.97 -21.02
N THR A 214 -6.32 -6.04 -21.11
CA THR A 214 -4.92 -6.37 -21.44
C THR A 214 -4.27 -7.23 -20.34
N ALA A 215 -4.58 -6.99 -19.05
CA ALA A 215 -4.08 -7.79 -17.94
C ALA A 215 -4.63 -9.23 -17.94
N LEU A 216 -5.91 -9.42 -18.29
CA LEU A 216 -6.50 -10.76 -18.46
C LEU A 216 -5.83 -11.52 -19.62
N HIS A 217 -5.61 -10.87 -20.76
CA HIS A 217 -4.89 -11.46 -21.89
C HIS A 217 -3.42 -11.76 -21.55
N ALA A 218 -2.74 -10.92 -20.78
CA ALA A 218 -1.37 -11.16 -20.30
C ALA A 218 -1.31 -12.42 -19.41
N ALA A 219 -2.24 -12.55 -18.47
CA ALA A 219 -2.35 -13.71 -17.59
C ALA A 219 -2.70 -15.01 -18.35
N GLU A 220 -3.54 -14.91 -19.38
CA GLU A 220 -3.93 -16.04 -20.25
C GLU A 220 -2.79 -16.50 -21.17
N THR A 221 -1.97 -15.56 -21.65
CA THR A 221 -0.82 -15.85 -22.54
C THR A 221 0.41 -16.40 -21.81
N GLY A 222 0.33 -16.63 -20.50
CA GLY A 222 1.35 -17.36 -19.74
C GLY A 222 2.20 -16.54 -18.78
N HIS A 223 1.89 -15.26 -18.57
CA HIS A 223 2.60 -14.40 -17.62
C HIS A 223 1.98 -14.50 -16.21
N LEU A 224 2.77 -14.29 -15.16
CA LEU A 224 2.24 -13.98 -13.83
C LEU A 224 1.95 -12.48 -13.73
N VAL A 225 0.67 -12.11 -13.75
CA VAL A 225 0.23 -10.72 -13.63
C VAL A 225 -0.17 -10.42 -12.19
N MET A 226 0.45 -9.42 -11.58
CA MET A 226 0.08 -8.86 -10.29
C MET A 226 -0.56 -7.48 -10.47
N SER A 227 -1.65 -7.18 -9.75
CA SER A 227 -2.31 -5.88 -9.85
C SER A 227 -3.09 -5.47 -8.60
N THR A 228 -3.47 -4.19 -8.50
CA THR A 228 -4.43 -3.70 -7.49
C THR A 228 -5.82 -3.34 -8.02
N LEU A 229 -6.81 -3.45 -7.14
CA LEU A 229 -8.13 -2.82 -7.25
C LEU A 229 -8.51 -2.16 -5.92
N HIS A 230 -9.48 -1.24 -5.96
CA HIS A 230 -10.00 -0.51 -4.80
C HIS A 230 -11.30 -1.13 -4.25
N THR A 231 -11.37 -2.45 -4.21
CA THR A 231 -12.47 -3.26 -3.66
C THR A 231 -12.15 -3.71 -2.24
N LEU A 232 -13.19 -3.99 -1.45
CA LEU A 232 -13.09 -4.34 -0.04
C LEU A 232 -12.71 -5.80 0.18
N ASP A 233 -13.32 -6.73 -0.57
CA ASP A 233 -13.17 -8.18 -0.41
C ASP A 233 -12.99 -8.92 -1.75
N ALA A 234 -12.74 -10.23 -1.71
CA ALA A 234 -12.50 -11.03 -2.91
C ALA A 234 -13.75 -11.17 -3.81
N THR A 235 -14.95 -11.20 -3.23
CA THR A 235 -16.23 -11.32 -3.93
C THR A 235 -16.55 -10.04 -4.70
N GLU A 236 -16.36 -8.87 -4.07
CA GLU A 236 -16.49 -7.57 -4.72
C GLU A 236 -15.43 -7.41 -5.82
N THR A 237 -14.20 -7.87 -5.59
CA THR A 237 -13.10 -7.83 -6.58
C THR A 237 -13.48 -8.52 -7.89
N ILE A 238 -14.04 -9.74 -7.81
CA ILE A 238 -14.53 -10.50 -8.98
C ILE A 238 -15.65 -9.73 -9.69
N ASN A 239 -16.64 -9.24 -8.94
CA ASN A 239 -17.76 -8.51 -9.51
C ASN A 239 -17.33 -7.15 -10.12
N ARG A 240 -16.30 -6.49 -9.58
CA ARG A 240 -15.75 -5.23 -10.09
C ARG A 240 -15.05 -5.41 -11.43
N ILE A 241 -14.28 -6.50 -11.59
CA ILE A 241 -13.66 -6.84 -12.87
C ILE A 241 -14.73 -7.13 -13.91
N VAL A 242 -15.70 -8.00 -13.61
CA VAL A 242 -16.76 -8.37 -14.56
C VAL A 242 -17.62 -7.16 -14.95
N SER A 243 -17.95 -6.27 -14.00
CA SER A 243 -18.75 -5.06 -14.27
C SER A 243 -18.02 -3.97 -15.04
N ALA A 244 -16.71 -4.08 -15.26
CA ALA A 244 -15.97 -3.20 -16.18
C ALA A 244 -16.24 -3.52 -17.67
N PHE A 245 -16.96 -4.61 -17.97
CA PHE A 245 -17.28 -5.02 -19.33
C PHE A 245 -18.78 -4.86 -19.66
N PRO A 246 -19.13 -4.55 -20.91
CA PRO A 246 -20.52 -4.52 -21.39
C PRO A 246 -21.29 -5.82 -21.05
N PRO A 247 -22.60 -5.75 -20.71
CA PRO A 247 -23.37 -6.92 -20.24
C PRO A 247 -23.31 -8.17 -21.13
N HIS A 248 -23.18 -8.00 -22.45
CA HIS A 248 -23.08 -9.11 -23.41
C HIS A 248 -21.74 -9.86 -23.36
N GLN A 249 -20.67 -9.24 -22.84
CA GLN A 249 -19.34 -9.84 -22.70
C GLN A 249 -19.12 -10.48 -21.31
N GLN A 250 -19.90 -10.08 -20.30
CA GLN A 250 -19.67 -10.45 -18.89
C GLN A 250 -19.62 -11.97 -18.65
N LYS A 251 -20.36 -12.78 -19.40
CA LYS A 251 -20.29 -14.25 -19.32
C LYS A 251 -18.93 -14.79 -19.79
N GLN A 252 -18.40 -14.27 -20.89
CA GLN A 252 -17.08 -14.65 -21.40
C GLN A 252 -15.97 -14.22 -20.44
N VAL A 253 -16.06 -12.99 -19.92
CA VAL A 253 -15.11 -12.44 -18.94
C VAL A 253 -15.09 -13.25 -17.64
N ARG A 254 -16.25 -13.78 -17.19
CA ARG A 254 -16.30 -14.71 -16.04
C ARG A 254 -15.54 -16.00 -16.29
N LEU A 255 -15.72 -16.63 -17.46
CA LEU A 255 -14.99 -17.84 -17.85
C LEU A 255 -13.48 -17.59 -17.95
N GLN A 256 -13.07 -16.46 -18.54
CA GLN A 256 -11.66 -16.05 -18.64
C GLN A 256 -11.06 -15.76 -17.25
N LEU A 257 -11.76 -14.99 -16.40
CA LEU A 257 -11.30 -14.68 -15.04
C LEU A 257 -11.18 -15.95 -14.18
N ALA A 258 -12.13 -16.89 -14.30
CA ALA A 258 -12.07 -18.18 -13.61
C ALA A 258 -10.88 -19.04 -14.07
N SER A 259 -10.48 -18.95 -15.35
CA SER A 259 -9.35 -19.72 -15.87
C SER A 259 -8.00 -19.17 -15.39
N VAL A 260 -7.83 -17.83 -15.35
CA VAL A 260 -6.54 -17.16 -15.07
C VAL A 260 -6.33 -16.74 -13.62
N LEU A 261 -7.38 -16.40 -12.85
CA LEU A 261 -7.21 -15.92 -11.47
C LEU A 261 -6.61 -17.02 -10.58
N LYS A 262 -5.60 -16.66 -9.79
CA LYS A 262 -4.90 -17.55 -8.84
C LYS A 262 -5.18 -17.19 -7.40
N GLY A 263 -5.27 -15.89 -7.07
CA GLY A 263 -5.65 -15.45 -5.74
C GLY A 263 -6.01 -13.98 -5.63
N VAL A 264 -6.70 -13.65 -4.54
CA VAL A 264 -7.03 -12.28 -4.14
C VAL A 264 -6.63 -12.10 -2.68
N VAL A 265 -5.89 -11.03 -2.39
CA VAL A 265 -5.45 -10.63 -1.04
C VAL A 265 -6.06 -9.26 -0.74
N SER A 266 -7.18 -9.24 -0.04
CA SER A 266 -7.90 -8.01 0.31
C SER A 266 -7.43 -7.50 1.67
N GLN A 267 -7.14 -6.19 1.81
CA GLN A 267 -6.41 -5.67 2.97
C GLN A 267 -7.07 -4.48 3.66
N ARG A 268 -6.97 -4.44 4.99
CA ARG A 268 -7.26 -3.28 5.85
C ARG A 268 -6.19 -3.11 6.92
N LEU A 269 -5.76 -1.87 7.18
CA LEU A 269 -4.79 -1.56 8.24
C LEU A 269 -5.50 -1.21 9.55
N VAL A 270 -5.27 -2.01 10.57
CA VAL A 270 -5.89 -1.89 11.89
C VAL A 270 -4.88 -1.30 12.89
N PRO A 271 -5.28 -0.36 13.78
CA PRO A 271 -4.41 0.12 14.86
C PRO A 271 -3.86 -1.03 15.73
N ARG A 272 -2.58 -0.96 16.08
CA ARG A 272 -1.96 -1.94 16.99
C ARG A 272 -2.33 -1.65 18.44
N ALA A 273 -2.50 -2.70 19.24
CA ALA A 273 -2.78 -2.61 20.68
C ALA A 273 -1.66 -1.91 21.48
N ASP A 274 -0.41 -1.94 20.98
CA ASP A 274 0.73 -1.23 21.56
C ASP A 274 0.80 0.27 21.21
N GLY A 275 -0.14 0.78 20.40
CA GLY A 275 -0.17 2.16 19.91
C GLY A 275 0.91 2.50 18.88
N LYS A 276 1.81 1.57 18.52
CA LYS A 276 2.96 1.80 17.64
C LYS A 276 2.63 1.52 16.18
N GLY A 277 1.67 2.28 15.65
CA GLY A 277 1.25 2.21 14.26
C GLY A 277 0.14 1.19 14.01
N ARG A 278 0.24 0.44 12.91
CA ARG A 278 -0.84 -0.40 12.36
C ARG A 278 -0.32 -1.77 11.92
N VAL A 279 -1.22 -2.75 11.85
CA VAL A 279 -0.99 -4.10 11.32
C VAL A 279 -2.04 -4.41 10.24
N ALA A 280 -1.68 -5.21 9.24
CA ALA A 280 -2.61 -5.61 8.19
C ALA A 280 -3.49 -6.78 8.66
N ALA A 281 -4.82 -6.57 8.67
CA ALA A 281 -5.78 -7.67 8.63
C ALA A 281 -6.09 -7.94 7.15
N VAL A 282 -6.03 -9.21 6.74
CA VAL A 282 -6.13 -9.59 5.33
C VAL A 282 -7.05 -10.77 5.11
N GLU A 283 -7.94 -10.67 4.13
CA GLU A 283 -8.64 -11.80 3.55
C GLU A 283 -7.80 -12.40 2.42
N VAL A 284 -7.71 -13.73 2.34
CA VAL A 284 -6.95 -14.43 1.28
C VAL A 284 -7.82 -15.49 0.61
N LEU A 285 -8.15 -15.25 -0.66
CA LEU A 285 -8.72 -16.23 -1.57
C LEU A 285 -7.62 -16.88 -2.41
N ARG A 286 -7.69 -18.21 -2.57
CA ARG A 286 -6.93 -18.98 -3.57
C ARG A 286 -7.89 -19.70 -4.52
N VAL A 287 -7.69 -19.61 -5.82
CA VAL A 287 -8.68 -20.10 -6.80
C VAL A 287 -8.56 -21.62 -7.00
N THR A 288 -9.29 -22.37 -6.18
CA THR A 288 -9.49 -23.83 -6.33
C THR A 288 -10.54 -24.14 -7.41
N ALA A 289 -10.65 -25.40 -7.84
CA ALA A 289 -11.67 -25.81 -8.81
C ALA A 289 -13.11 -25.41 -8.40
N ARG A 290 -13.48 -25.59 -7.13
CA ARG A 290 -14.77 -25.14 -6.57
C ARG A 290 -14.97 -23.62 -6.69
N VAL A 291 -13.91 -22.84 -6.47
CA VAL A 291 -13.95 -21.37 -6.61
C VAL A 291 -14.08 -20.96 -8.08
N ARG A 292 -13.47 -21.71 -9.03
CA ARG A 292 -13.63 -21.44 -10.47
C ARG A 292 -15.10 -21.50 -10.87
N GLU A 293 -15.80 -22.58 -10.53
CA GLU A 293 -17.24 -22.70 -10.80
C GLU A 293 -18.07 -21.54 -10.20
N MET A 294 -17.70 -21.05 -9.01
CA MET A 294 -18.36 -19.92 -8.36
C MET A 294 -18.07 -18.57 -9.04
N ILE A 295 -16.97 -18.43 -9.77
CA ILE A 295 -16.65 -17.25 -10.60
C ILE A 295 -17.43 -17.32 -11.92
N GLU A 296 -17.47 -18.49 -12.53
CA GLU A 296 -18.19 -18.75 -13.79
C GLU A 296 -19.69 -18.49 -13.66
N ASP A 297 -20.30 -18.96 -12.57
CA ASP A 297 -21.70 -18.72 -12.23
C ASP A 297 -21.88 -17.47 -11.35
N LYS A 298 -22.54 -16.46 -11.92
CA LYS A 298 -22.87 -15.19 -11.26
C LYS A 298 -23.62 -15.37 -9.95
N ASP A 299 -24.55 -16.32 -9.87
CA ASP A 299 -25.45 -16.47 -8.72
C ASP A 299 -24.80 -17.24 -7.56
N ARG A 300 -23.73 -17.98 -7.87
CA ARG A 300 -22.84 -18.69 -6.91
C ARG A 300 -21.64 -17.85 -6.45
N THR A 301 -21.31 -16.73 -7.09
CA THR A 301 -20.17 -15.87 -6.69
C THR A 301 -20.22 -15.42 -5.23
N LYS A 302 -21.42 -15.27 -4.65
CA LYS A 302 -21.62 -14.96 -3.22
C LYS A 302 -21.17 -16.07 -2.26
N GLU A 303 -21.03 -17.31 -2.71
CA GLU A 303 -20.58 -18.47 -1.92
C GLU A 303 -19.06 -18.46 -1.67
N ILE A 304 -18.32 -17.58 -2.36
CA ILE A 304 -16.85 -17.52 -2.29
C ILE A 304 -16.38 -17.17 -0.87
N HIS A 305 -17.06 -16.28 -0.16
CA HIS A 305 -16.76 -15.98 1.25
C HIS A 305 -16.80 -17.23 2.14
N ASP A 306 -17.79 -18.11 1.94
CA ASP A 306 -17.91 -19.36 2.68
C ASP A 306 -16.84 -20.38 2.27
N ALA A 307 -16.45 -20.40 0.98
CA ALA A 307 -15.33 -21.21 0.50
C ALA A 307 -13.98 -20.76 1.09
N ILE A 308 -13.78 -19.44 1.27
CA ILE A 308 -12.61 -18.86 1.96
C ILE A 308 -12.56 -19.35 3.41
N ALA A 309 -13.66 -19.20 4.16
CA ALA A 309 -13.73 -19.60 5.58
C ALA A 309 -13.44 -21.09 5.78
N GLN A 310 -14.02 -21.95 4.93
CA GLN A 310 -13.82 -23.41 4.99
C GLN A 310 -12.42 -23.84 4.54
N GLY A 311 -11.73 -23.03 3.73
CA GLY A 311 -10.48 -23.38 3.07
C GLY A 311 -9.21 -23.09 3.88
N THR A 312 -9.32 -22.71 5.15
CA THR A 312 -8.18 -22.28 5.97
C THR A 312 -7.06 -23.31 6.04
N ASP A 313 -7.31 -24.49 6.60
CA ASP A 313 -6.27 -25.48 6.83
C ASP A 313 -5.73 -26.06 5.52
N THR A 314 -6.64 -26.42 4.60
CA THR A 314 -6.31 -27.12 3.35
C THR A 314 -5.64 -26.22 2.32
N TYR A 315 -6.08 -24.96 2.21
CA TYR A 315 -5.67 -24.06 1.13
C TYR A 315 -4.87 -22.85 1.59
N GLY A 316 -4.78 -22.59 2.91
CA GLY A 316 -4.19 -21.39 3.47
C GLY A 316 -5.07 -20.15 3.32
N MET A 317 -6.36 -20.32 3.03
CA MET A 317 -7.30 -19.20 2.93
C MET A 317 -7.58 -18.59 4.30
N GLN A 318 -8.09 -17.37 4.34
CA GLN A 318 -8.65 -16.82 5.57
C GLN A 318 -9.63 -15.71 5.25
N THR A 319 -10.73 -15.63 5.98
CA THR A 319 -11.59 -14.45 5.95
C THR A 319 -10.93 -13.32 6.71
N PHE A 320 -11.42 -12.11 6.45
CA PHE A 320 -11.11 -10.92 7.23
C PHE A 320 -11.30 -11.09 8.74
N ASP A 321 -12.33 -11.82 9.16
CA ASP A 321 -12.68 -11.98 10.57
C ASP A 321 -11.82 -13.07 11.24
N GLN A 322 -11.46 -14.13 10.52
CA GLN A 322 -10.43 -15.10 10.93
C GLN A 322 -9.07 -14.40 11.11
N SER A 323 -8.70 -13.51 10.19
CA SER A 323 -7.48 -12.70 10.30
C SER A 323 -7.49 -11.81 11.55
N LEU A 324 -8.59 -11.09 11.81
CA LEU A 324 -8.75 -10.29 13.02
C LEU A 324 -8.67 -11.13 14.30
N MET A 325 -9.36 -12.28 14.34
CA MET A 325 -9.35 -13.17 15.49
C MET A 325 -7.94 -13.65 15.81
N SER A 326 -7.14 -13.97 14.78
CA SER A 326 -5.73 -14.33 14.93
C SER A 326 -4.89 -13.17 15.49
N LEU A 327 -5.09 -11.94 15.00
CA LEU A 327 -4.39 -10.74 15.49
C LEU A 327 -4.73 -10.40 16.94
N VAL A 328 -5.99 -10.60 17.37
CA VAL A 328 -6.40 -10.44 18.79
C VAL A 328 -5.78 -11.53 19.67
N ARG A 329 -5.81 -12.79 19.23
CA ARG A 329 -5.16 -13.92 19.95
C ARG A 329 -3.65 -13.74 20.11
N GLN A 330 -3.00 -13.05 19.17
CA GLN A 330 -1.58 -12.67 19.24
C GLN A 330 -1.31 -11.40 20.08
N GLY A 331 -2.34 -10.72 20.58
CA GLY A 331 -2.21 -9.46 21.33
C GLY A 331 -1.79 -8.26 20.47
N LEU A 332 -1.89 -8.36 19.14
CA LEU A 332 -1.49 -7.30 18.21
C LEU A 332 -2.58 -6.23 18.02
N VAL A 333 -3.85 -6.60 18.22
CA VAL A 333 -5.04 -5.74 18.08
C VAL A 333 -5.94 -5.96 19.30
N THR A 334 -6.61 -4.92 19.80
CA THR A 334 -7.55 -5.07 20.93
C THR A 334 -8.87 -5.67 20.46
N TYR A 335 -9.62 -6.31 21.37
CA TYR A 335 -10.92 -6.87 21.04
C TYR A 335 -11.89 -5.81 20.49
N GLU A 336 -11.93 -4.62 21.08
CA GLU A 336 -12.87 -3.56 20.69
C GLU A 336 -12.60 -3.04 19.27
N GLU A 337 -11.34 -2.90 18.89
CA GLU A 337 -10.97 -2.46 17.55
C GLU A 337 -11.20 -3.59 16.52
N ALA A 338 -10.87 -4.84 16.86
CA ALA A 338 -11.18 -5.96 15.98
C ALA A 338 -12.70 -6.11 15.76
N HIS A 339 -13.51 -6.07 16.82
CA HIS A 339 -14.97 -6.11 16.74
C HIS A 339 -15.54 -4.97 15.88
N ARG A 340 -14.97 -3.75 15.97
CA ARG A 340 -15.37 -2.62 15.11
C ARG A 340 -15.06 -2.84 13.64
N GLN A 341 -13.94 -3.51 13.34
CA GLN A 341 -13.46 -3.76 11.98
C GLN A 341 -14.03 -5.05 11.38
N ALA A 342 -14.70 -5.89 12.17
CA ALA A 342 -15.25 -7.18 11.73
C ALA A 342 -16.31 -7.00 10.62
N THR A 343 -16.29 -7.91 9.65
CA THR A 343 -17.29 -7.97 8.57
C THR A 343 -18.65 -8.40 9.14
N ASN A 344 -18.66 -9.29 10.14
CA ASN A 344 -19.84 -9.57 10.96
C ASN A 344 -19.49 -9.44 12.46
N PRO A 345 -19.73 -8.28 13.10
CA PRO A 345 -19.43 -8.06 14.51
C PRO A 345 -20.12 -9.03 15.47
N ASP A 346 -21.36 -9.43 15.19
CA ASP A 346 -22.13 -10.34 16.05
C ASP A 346 -21.55 -11.77 16.04
N ASP A 347 -21.23 -12.31 14.85
CA ASP A 347 -20.55 -13.61 14.72
C ASP A 347 -19.14 -13.56 15.32
N PHE A 348 -18.42 -12.44 15.14
CA PHE A 348 -17.11 -12.22 15.76
C PHE A 348 -17.17 -12.20 17.30
N ALA A 349 -18.16 -11.54 17.89
CA ALA A 349 -18.38 -11.47 19.33
C ALA A 349 -18.71 -12.85 19.93
N LEU A 350 -19.63 -13.59 19.29
CA LEU A 350 -19.99 -14.95 19.70
C LEU A 350 -18.75 -15.86 19.72
N ARG A 351 -17.99 -15.88 18.62
CA ARG A 351 -16.75 -16.67 18.51
C ARG A 351 -15.68 -16.26 19.52
N PHE A 352 -15.51 -14.96 19.77
CA PHE A 352 -14.55 -14.48 20.76
C PHE A 352 -14.92 -14.95 22.19
N SER A 353 -16.22 -15.03 22.50
CA SER A 353 -16.72 -15.56 23.77
C SER A 353 -16.62 -17.08 23.90
N GLY A 354 -16.13 -17.80 22.88
CA GLY A 354 -16.08 -19.26 22.84
C GLY A 354 -17.45 -19.92 22.60
N ILE A 355 -18.46 -19.14 22.22
CA ILE A 355 -19.79 -19.64 21.87
C ILE A 355 -19.81 -19.93 20.37
N SER A 356 -19.94 -21.22 20.06
CA SER A 356 -20.10 -21.72 18.71
C SER A 356 -21.61 -21.70 18.34
N GLY A 357 -21.94 -21.25 17.13
CA GLY A 357 -23.32 -21.02 16.67
C GLY A 357 -23.71 -22.02 15.58
N THR A 358 -25.00 -22.20 15.29
CA THR A 358 -25.47 -23.27 14.35
C THR A 358 -24.95 -23.20 12.90
N SER A 359 -24.10 -22.23 12.55
CA SER A 359 -23.31 -22.09 11.33
C SER A 359 -21.85 -22.59 11.45
N ASP A 360 -21.47 -23.27 12.55
CA ASP A 360 -20.09 -23.52 13.01
C ASP A 360 -19.09 -24.13 12.01
N SER A 361 -19.55 -24.96 11.08
CA SER A 361 -18.70 -25.70 10.13
C SER A 361 -17.80 -24.84 9.24
N LYS A 362 -17.96 -23.51 9.26
CA LYS A 362 -17.13 -22.53 8.55
C LYS A 362 -15.85 -22.13 9.29
N TRP A 363 -15.77 -22.34 10.60
CA TRP A 363 -14.62 -21.94 11.44
C TRP A 363 -14.05 -23.08 12.28
N ASP A 364 -14.76 -24.21 12.39
CA ASP A 364 -14.30 -25.43 13.08
C ASP A 364 -12.85 -25.80 12.74
N ASN A 365 -12.38 -25.50 11.53
CA ASN A 365 -11.00 -25.73 11.07
C ASN A 365 -10.03 -24.70 11.69
N PHE A 366 -10.33 -23.40 11.58
CA PHE A 366 -9.52 -22.29 12.08
C PHE A 366 -9.27 -22.32 13.60
N ASP A 367 -10.24 -22.82 14.39
CA ASP A 367 -10.10 -22.89 15.86
C ASP A 367 -9.33 -24.13 16.35
N SER A 368 -8.97 -25.05 15.46
CA SER A 368 -8.16 -26.24 15.79
C SER A 368 -6.73 -25.84 16.19
N LYS A 369 -6.23 -26.35 17.33
CA LYS A 369 -4.79 -26.24 17.62
C LYS A 369 -3.98 -27.15 16.68
N PRO A 370 -2.79 -26.73 16.21
CA PRO A 370 -1.91 -27.60 15.45
C PRO A 370 -1.54 -28.84 16.27
N GLY A 371 -2.06 -30.01 15.89
CA GLY A 371 -1.80 -31.30 16.55
C GLY A 371 -3.01 -31.99 17.20
N GLU A 372 -4.17 -31.34 17.33
CA GLU A 372 -5.39 -32.02 17.82
C GLU A 372 -6.05 -32.84 16.70
N SER A 373 -5.75 -34.14 16.65
CA SER A 373 -6.43 -35.08 15.76
C SER A 373 -7.89 -35.26 16.19
N ARG A 374 -8.84 -34.73 15.42
CA ARG A 374 -10.27 -35.04 15.60
C ARG A 374 -10.52 -36.54 15.40
N PRO A 375 -11.32 -37.20 16.26
CA PRO A 375 -11.69 -38.59 16.05
C PRO A 375 -12.59 -38.70 14.81
N ILE A 376 -12.29 -39.67 13.93
CA ILE A 376 -13.09 -39.94 12.73
C ILE A 376 -14.47 -40.43 13.17
N PRO A 377 -15.58 -39.79 12.76
CA PRO A 377 -16.92 -40.28 13.07
C PRO A 377 -17.11 -41.71 12.54
N GLY A 378 -17.36 -42.66 13.44
CA GLY A 378 -17.53 -44.08 13.12
C GLY A 378 -16.38 -45.01 13.52
N SER A 379 -15.26 -44.52 14.07
CA SER A 379 -14.12 -45.37 14.43
C SER A 379 -14.28 -46.22 15.71
N SER A 380 -15.41 -46.13 16.43
CA SER A 380 -15.64 -46.82 17.71
C SER A 380 -16.07 -48.29 17.59
N ALA A 381 -16.19 -48.84 16.38
CA ALA A 381 -16.69 -50.20 16.16
C ALA A 381 -15.65 -51.32 16.37
N PHE A 382 -14.34 -51.02 16.33
CA PHE A 382 -13.28 -52.04 16.42
C PHE A 382 -12.07 -51.58 17.24
N ALA A 383 -12.16 -51.68 18.58
CA ALA A 383 -11.03 -51.60 19.48
C ALA A 383 -10.89 -52.90 20.28
N GLN A 384 -9.91 -53.73 19.93
CA GLN A 384 -9.59 -54.96 20.68
C GLN A 384 -9.04 -54.61 22.08
N LYS A 385 -9.43 -55.40 23.09
CA LYS A 385 -8.88 -55.30 24.44
C LYS A 385 -7.45 -55.84 24.47
N GLY A 386 -6.45 -54.99 24.75
CA GLY A 386 -5.13 -55.43 25.20
C GLY A 386 -3.93 -54.66 24.64
N ALA A 387 -3.67 -53.46 25.17
CA ALA A 387 -2.36 -52.81 25.11
C ALA A 387 -2.20 -51.88 26.35
N PRO A 388 -0.98 -51.71 26.89
CA PRO A 388 -0.78 -51.06 28.19
C PRO A 388 -0.88 -49.53 28.14
N THR A 389 -1.36 -48.95 29.23
CA THR A 389 -1.47 -47.50 29.46
C THR A 389 -0.12 -46.80 29.53
N ALA A 390 0.07 -45.74 28.75
CA ALA A 390 1.17 -44.80 28.87
C ALA A 390 1.04 -43.91 30.13
N VAL A 391 2.17 -43.51 30.69
CA VAL A 391 2.26 -42.75 31.96
C VAL A 391 1.85 -41.28 31.76
N ALA A 392 1.03 -40.76 32.68
CA ALA A 392 0.59 -39.36 32.66
C ALA A 392 1.70 -38.38 33.10
N ALA A 393 1.82 -37.26 32.39
CA ALA A 393 2.67 -36.14 32.80
C ALA A 393 1.94 -35.25 33.83
N PRO A 394 2.66 -34.65 34.81
CA PRO A 394 2.04 -33.87 35.88
C PRO A 394 1.51 -32.51 35.39
N GLN A 395 0.38 -32.07 35.97
CA GLN A 395 -0.25 -30.78 35.67
C GLN A 395 0.52 -29.62 36.30
N ALA A 396 0.66 -28.51 35.56
CA ALA A 396 1.19 -27.25 36.06
C ALA A 396 0.12 -26.45 36.82
N ALA A 397 0.51 -25.77 37.91
CA ALA A 397 -0.40 -25.02 38.77
C ALA A 397 -0.82 -23.66 38.16
N PRO A 398 -2.01 -23.13 38.50
CA PRO A 398 -2.52 -21.87 37.97
C PRO A 398 -1.85 -20.62 38.57
N ALA A 399 -1.76 -19.56 37.78
CA ALA A 399 -1.20 -18.26 38.17
C ALA A 399 -2.20 -17.41 39.00
N PRO A 400 -1.72 -16.49 39.87
CA PRO A 400 -2.58 -15.66 40.72
C PRO A 400 -3.24 -14.48 39.97
N ALA A 401 -4.38 -14.04 40.50
CA ALA A 401 -5.23 -12.97 39.95
C ALA A 401 -4.66 -11.54 40.15
N PRO A 402 -5.04 -10.56 39.31
CA PRO A 402 -4.51 -9.19 39.37
C PRO A 402 -5.10 -8.34 40.51
N MET A 403 -4.27 -7.44 41.06
CA MET A 403 -4.69 -6.46 42.07
C MET A 403 -5.36 -5.22 41.46
N ALA A 404 -6.31 -4.64 42.21
CA ALA A 404 -7.14 -3.52 41.78
C ALA A 404 -6.40 -2.16 41.78
N GLN A 405 -6.82 -1.26 40.88
CA GLN A 405 -6.36 0.14 40.84
C GLN A 405 -7.26 1.05 41.71
N PRO A 406 -6.70 2.05 42.43
CA PRO A 406 -7.49 3.05 43.15
C PRO A 406 -7.98 4.19 42.24
N MET A 407 -9.25 4.57 42.41
CA MET A 407 -9.90 5.67 41.68
C MET A 407 -9.29 7.05 41.98
N ARG A 408 -9.38 7.99 41.03
CA ARG A 408 -9.18 9.43 41.27
C ARG A 408 -10.47 10.23 40.97
N PRO A 409 -10.76 11.31 41.73
CA PRO A 409 -12.04 12.01 41.69
C PRO A 409 -12.18 13.02 40.54
N ALA A 410 -13.41 13.48 40.32
CA ALA A 410 -13.84 14.34 39.22
C ALA A 410 -13.48 15.83 39.38
N ALA A 411 -13.58 16.56 38.26
CA ALA A 411 -13.24 17.98 38.12
C ALA A 411 -14.36 18.97 38.55
N PRO A 412 -14.05 20.27 38.67
CA PRO A 412 -15.01 21.36 38.55
C PRO A 412 -14.93 22.07 37.18
N ALA A 413 -16.04 22.71 36.77
CA ALA A 413 -16.19 23.35 35.46
C ALA A 413 -16.31 24.90 35.53
N ALA A 414 -15.78 25.59 34.51
CA ALA A 414 -16.02 26.99 34.13
C ALA A 414 -15.37 27.21 32.74
N GLN A 415 -15.81 28.08 31.83
CA GLN A 415 -16.98 28.97 31.76
C GLN A 415 -17.29 29.26 30.28
N GLN A 416 -18.54 29.56 29.93
CA GLN A 416 -18.94 29.95 28.56
C GLN A 416 -18.74 31.45 28.32
N MET A 417 -18.29 31.84 27.12
CA MET A 417 -18.50 33.20 26.59
C MET A 417 -19.10 33.16 25.17
N ARG A 418 -19.92 34.17 24.86
CA ARG A 418 -20.80 34.27 23.69
C ARG A 418 -20.19 35.15 22.56
N PRO A 419 -20.71 35.09 21.32
CA PRO A 419 -20.04 35.65 20.14
C PRO A 419 -20.38 37.12 19.83
N GLY A 420 -19.55 37.76 19.00
CA GLY A 420 -19.78 39.08 18.40
C GLY A 420 -19.54 39.07 16.88
N VAL A 421 -20.23 39.95 16.15
CA VAL A 421 -20.36 39.95 14.66
C VAL A 421 -19.99 41.35 14.08
N PRO A 422 -19.32 41.45 12.90
CA PRO A 422 -18.75 42.72 12.35
C PRO A 422 -19.44 43.32 11.10
N PRO A 423 -19.31 44.64 10.90
CA PRO A 423 -19.01 45.25 9.59
C PRO A 423 -17.92 46.38 9.71
N PRO A 424 -17.53 47.19 8.67
CA PRO A 424 -17.95 47.20 7.26
C PRO A 424 -16.81 47.25 6.19
N GLN A 425 -17.22 47.48 4.94
CA GLN A 425 -16.53 47.28 3.65
C GLN A 425 -15.68 48.47 3.13
N ALA A 426 -14.87 48.25 2.08
CA ALA A 426 -14.43 49.27 1.11
C ALA A 426 -14.22 48.68 -0.30
N MET A 427 -14.21 49.54 -1.34
CA MET A 427 -14.46 49.21 -2.77
C MET A 427 -13.21 48.94 -3.66
N ARG A 428 -13.46 48.44 -4.89
CA ARG A 428 -12.52 48.39 -6.06
C ARG A 428 -12.39 49.78 -6.74
N PRO A 429 -11.34 50.09 -7.53
CA PRO A 429 -11.12 49.64 -8.95
C PRO A 429 -9.65 49.18 -9.24
N GLY A 430 -9.19 48.83 -10.46
CA GLY A 430 -9.90 48.48 -11.72
C GLY A 430 -9.16 48.86 -13.04
N ALA A 431 -8.81 47.86 -13.88
CA ALA A 431 -8.30 47.94 -15.29
C ALA A 431 -6.90 48.59 -15.51
N PRO A 432 -6.25 48.51 -16.72
CA PRO A 432 -6.62 47.80 -17.96
C PRO A 432 -5.52 46.84 -18.52
N ALA A 433 -5.68 46.40 -19.77
CA ALA A 433 -4.86 45.40 -20.48
C ALA A 433 -3.62 45.96 -21.22
N GLY A 434 -2.70 45.07 -21.63
CA GLY A 434 -1.60 45.36 -22.56
C GLY A 434 -0.89 44.08 -23.02
N ALA A 435 -0.69 43.93 -24.34
CA ALA A 435 0.01 42.78 -24.94
C ALA A 435 1.55 42.93 -24.87
N PRO A 436 2.31 41.89 -25.28
CA PRO A 436 3.36 42.18 -26.25
C PRO A 436 3.41 41.22 -27.45
N VAL A 437 3.95 41.76 -28.55
CA VAL A 437 4.13 41.13 -29.86
C VAL A 437 5.53 40.52 -29.99
N GLY A 438 5.65 39.41 -30.72
CA GLY A 438 6.78 39.13 -31.62
C GLY A 438 8.17 38.86 -31.00
N ARG A 439 8.56 37.58 -30.96
CA ARG A 439 9.98 37.19 -31.03
C ARG A 439 10.50 37.30 -32.47
N PRO A 440 11.80 37.58 -32.65
CA PRO A 440 12.60 36.93 -33.68
C PRO A 440 13.56 35.90 -33.06
N MET A 441 13.86 34.83 -33.82
CA MET A 441 14.88 33.83 -33.49
C MET A 441 16.30 34.38 -33.74
N ALA A 442 17.27 33.93 -32.96
CA ALA A 442 18.69 33.98 -33.31
C ALA A 442 19.39 32.66 -32.91
N SER A 443 20.26 32.18 -33.79
CA SER A 443 20.90 30.84 -33.79
C SER A 443 21.98 30.65 -32.68
N PRO A 444 22.41 29.40 -32.40
CA PRO A 444 23.09 29.08 -31.14
C PRO A 444 24.58 29.45 -31.12
N ALA A 445 25.03 30.01 -29.99
CA ALA A 445 26.44 30.19 -29.68
C ALA A 445 27.05 28.91 -29.06
N ALA A 446 28.35 28.72 -29.27
CA ALA A 446 29.07 27.48 -28.95
C ALA A 446 29.20 27.19 -27.43
N ARG A 447 29.29 25.89 -27.09
CA ARG A 447 29.61 25.43 -25.72
C ARG A 447 31.05 25.83 -25.32
N PRO A 448 31.27 26.41 -24.14
CA PRO A 448 32.60 26.44 -23.53
C PRO A 448 33.00 25.04 -23.00
N PRO A 449 34.31 24.74 -22.87
CA PRO A 449 34.80 23.45 -22.38
C PRO A 449 34.54 23.24 -20.88
N ALA A 450 34.51 21.97 -20.46
CA ALA A 450 34.25 21.58 -19.07
C ALA A 450 35.43 21.91 -18.12
N PRO A 451 35.16 22.33 -16.87
CA PRO A 451 36.21 22.53 -15.86
C PRO A 451 36.75 21.18 -15.33
N ALA A 452 38.04 21.16 -14.99
CA ALA A 452 38.72 20.03 -14.37
C ALA A 452 38.24 19.78 -12.92
N PRO A 453 38.35 18.54 -12.39
CA PRO A 453 37.85 18.20 -11.05
C PRO A 453 38.69 18.84 -9.94
N ALA A 454 38.00 19.38 -8.93
CA ALA A 454 38.61 19.87 -7.69
C ALA A 454 38.96 18.70 -6.73
N PRO A 455 39.98 18.85 -5.86
CA PRO A 455 40.42 17.79 -4.96
C PRO A 455 39.43 17.54 -3.81
N ALA A 456 39.46 16.31 -3.27
CA ALA A 456 38.59 15.89 -2.19
C ALA A 456 38.83 16.68 -0.89
N ALA A 457 37.76 17.23 -0.31
CA ALA A 457 37.77 17.85 1.01
C ALA A 457 37.63 16.78 2.10
N ALA A 458 38.41 16.92 3.18
CA ALA A 458 38.36 16.04 4.34
C ALA A 458 37.07 16.22 5.16
N GLY A 459 36.68 15.19 5.90
CA GLY A 459 35.47 15.20 6.73
C GLY A 459 35.58 16.17 7.92
N GLY A 460 34.49 16.89 8.16
CA GLY A 460 34.20 17.57 9.42
C GLY A 460 32.77 17.22 9.84
N ASP A 461 32.59 16.77 11.08
CA ASP A 461 31.28 16.59 11.70
C ASP A 461 30.72 17.95 12.14
N ASP A 462 29.99 18.63 11.25
CA ASP A 462 29.13 19.75 11.63
C ASP A 462 27.75 19.22 12.07
N ASP A 463 27.37 19.55 13.31
CA ASP A 463 26.21 18.98 14.01
C ASP A 463 24.89 19.69 13.65
N PHE A 464 24.32 19.34 12.49
CA PHE A 464 23.07 19.91 11.98
C PHE A 464 21.81 19.33 12.66
N GLN A 465 21.43 19.89 13.81
CA GLN A 465 20.25 19.48 14.57
C GLN A 465 18.93 20.16 14.11
N ILE A 466 17.82 19.42 14.12
CA ILE A 466 16.46 19.93 13.87
C ILE A 466 15.84 20.44 15.19
N GLU A 467 15.31 21.66 15.21
CA GLU A 467 14.72 22.27 16.43
C GLU A 467 13.33 21.72 16.76
N ARG A 468 13.27 20.75 17.68
CA ARG A 468 12.00 20.33 18.29
C ARG A 468 11.50 21.42 19.26
N PHE A 469 10.30 21.95 19.00
CA PHE A 469 9.53 22.81 19.91
C PHE A 469 8.52 21.99 20.71
#